data_AF-A0A5P9CH00-F1
#
_entry.id   AF-A0A5P9CH00-F1
#
_cell.length_a   1.000
_cell.length_b   1.000
_cell.length_c   1.000
_cell.angle_alpha   90.00
_cell.angle_beta   90.00
_cell.angle_gamma   90.00
#
_symmetry.space_group_name_H-M   'P 1'
#
loop_
_entity.id
_entity.type
_entity.pdbx_description
1 polymer ?
#
loop_
_entity_poly.entity_id
_entity_poly.type
_entity_poly.pdbx_seq_one_letter_code
_entity_poly.pdbx_strand_id
1 'polypeptide(L)'
;MLLKRIFLVVMLGFPVGVGANGDSSTVNAADDKVCEKEGSACPNNQGSDIKNSEQGYYQYLLNQFRQVILGEMDGFAAVVQGANHSRFPYWYLNDSFTFNQYTYDYISARVLPDMIRGSAELLEGKSFNHAYLQVMSAISYGLNEQTKQQLAEHQKELETLASELVDVYEYAFNPITPEYIEKANQALEPYKGTVETRLDYVVDYAVAFNWSGHAAKDEPPLAFSKLADANNLTQVLPEMPASGAGVLQKLGLYLHSYQVISAMSNGFQHNSSMLKSAISNLQSPSHDSGGIKTFNPVDGSESKDYQPRYDIGISLADITNSLNSPDRTLGLTLYLDPEKAKSAQQALVGNLEFVDDVGRSVDLNSLATVAPIKIEVSYQGYVYLPIKKDSLNSDGQSGWYFNDPIWQSIQNQGQDETGYQLIYKPPFNLDCHNQGGNLAELTGVLIANPPKVVITFEGAAEVLPSLFAQGSGIGKIQFDSQGPSLGIGQRSYRYRITDDKNGHKSLTLTSDNQREPDSQTSTLKASVPLGLRMAEVLLVTYKYPAEQGNRACQI
;
A
#
# COMPACT_ATOMS: atom_id res chain seq x y z
N MET A 1 -32.51 23.43 -21.19
CA MET A 1 -32.05 22.31 -20.30
C MET A 1 -30.55 22.37 -19.93
N LEU A 2 -29.69 22.96 -20.76
CA LEU A 2 -28.22 23.00 -20.60
C LEU A 2 -27.72 23.82 -19.40
N LEU A 3 -28.27 25.03 -19.19
CA LEU A 3 -27.96 25.88 -18.03
C LEU A 3 -28.39 25.22 -16.72
N LYS A 4 -29.55 24.55 -16.68
CA LYS A 4 -29.97 23.74 -15.52
C LYS A 4 -29.00 22.59 -15.23
N ARG A 5 -28.42 21.94 -16.25
CA ARG A 5 -27.42 20.88 -16.07
C ARG A 5 -26.09 21.43 -15.52
N ILE A 6 -25.64 22.60 -15.96
CA ILE A 6 -24.43 23.25 -15.42
C ILE A 6 -24.67 23.74 -13.98
N PHE A 7 -25.84 24.32 -13.70
CA PHE A 7 -26.19 24.85 -12.37
C PHE A 7 -26.38 23.74 -11.31
N LEU A 8 -26.91 22.57 -11.69
CA LEU A 8 -27.08 21.41 -10.78
C LEU A 8 -25.74 20.74 -10.41
N VAL A 9 -24.77 20.69 -11.33
CA VAL A 9 -23.46 20.05 -11.09
C VAL A 9 -22.61 20.81 -10.06
N VAL A 10 -22.82 22.12 -9.94
CA VAL A 10 -22.04 22.97 -9.02
C VAL A 10 -22.72 23.08 -7.64
N MET A 11 -24.04 23.25 -7.58
CA MET A 11 -24.76 23.40 -6.30
C MET A 11 -24.84 22.10 -5.45
N LEU A 12 -24.80 20.92 -6.06
CA LEU A 12 -24.84 19.64 -5.33
C LEU A 12 -23.45 19.16 -4.84
N GLY A 13 -22.37 19.85 -5.20
CA GLY A 13 -20.99 19.50 -4.82
C GLY A 13 -20.45 20.20 -3.57
N PHE A 14 -21.14 21.22 -3.06
CA PHE A 14 -20.71 21.96 -1.88
C PHE A 14 -21.49 21.49 -0.64
N PRO A 15 -20.86 20.81 0.33
CA PRO A 15 -21.47 20.68 1.65
C PRO A 15 -21.56 22.07 2.27
N VAL A 16 -22.80 22.54 2.51
CA VAL A 16 -23.06 23.66 3.40
C VAL A 16 -22.62 23.20 4.80
N GLY A 17 -21.44 23.63 5.21
CA GLY A 17 -20.91 23.36 6.55
C GLY A 17 -21.84 23.96 7.60
N VAL A 18 -22.53 23.10 8.35
CA VAL A 18 -23.19 23.49 9.59
C VAL A 18 -22.08 23.68 10.61
N GLY A 19 -21.79 24.93 10.96
CA GLY A 19 -20.84 25.29 12.00
C GLY A 19 -21.29 24.74 13.34
N ALA A 20 -20.58 23.74 13.85
CA ALA A 20 -20.62 23.39 15.25
C ALA A 20 -19.59 24.26 15.99
N ASN A 21 -20.08 25.31 16.65
CA ASN A 21 -19.34 25.97 17.73
C ASN A 21 -19.15 24.93 18.85
N GLY A 22 -17.96 24.37 18.96
CA GLY A 22 -17.51 23.55 20.08
C GLY A 22 -16.43 24.31 20.83
N ASP A 23 -16.75 24.69 22.07
CA ASP A 23 -15.89 25.40 23.00
C ASP A 23 -14.47 24.82 23.09
N SER A 24 -13.50 25.73 22.99
CA SER A 24 -12.10 25.49 23.25
C SER A 24 -11.88 25.29 24.75
N SER A 25 -11.66 24.05 25.19
CA SER A 25 -10.96 23.78 26.44
C SER A 25 -9.46 23.59 26.14
N THR A 26 -8.69 24.57 26.61
CA THR A 26 -7.24 24.58 26.65
C THR A 26 -6.70 23.35 27.39
N VAL A 27 -5.91 22.52 26.72
CA VAL A 27 -5.01 21.56 27.38
C VAL A 27 -3.58 21.98 27.09
N ASN A 28 -2.88 22.29 28.19
CA ASN A 28 -1.53 22.80 28.22
C ASN A 28 -0.52 21.82 27.64
N ALA A 29 0.46 22.40 26.94
CA ALA A 29 1.74 21.80 26.66
C ALA A 29 2.55 21.56 27.96
N ALA A 30 3.04 20.34 28.12
CA ALA A 30 4.07 19.86 29.06
C ALA A 30 4.27 18.36 28.75
N ASP A 31 5.46 17.76 28.64
CA ASP A 31 6.82 18.20 28.91
C ASP A 31 7.81 17.29 28.14
N ASP A 32 8.76 17.91 27.45
CA ASP A 32 10.13 17.41 27.34
C ASP A 32 10.87 17.85 28.62
N LYS A 33 11.41 16.89 29.39
CA LYS A 33 12.56 17.03 30.33
C LYS A 33 12.82 15.67 30.97
N VAL A 34 13.90 14.97 30.58
CA VAL A 34 15.27 15.12 31.10
C VAL A 34 15.29 15.09 32.64
N CYS A 35 15.75 13.96 33.17
CA CYS A 35 16.02 13.74 34.58
C CYS A 35 17.02 14.76 35.13
N GLU A 36 16.60 15.62 36.06
CA GLU A 36 17.50 16.27 37.02
C GLU A 36 16.86 16.37 38.41
N LYS A 37 17.44 15.57 39.32
CA LYS A 37 17.56 15.72 40.79
C LYS A 37 16.30 15.97 41.63
N GLU A 38 15.94 14.96 42.43
CA GLU A 38 16.27 14.92 43.87
C GLU A 38 16.13 13.48 44.43
N GLY A 39 17.25 12.91 44.90
CA GLY A 39 17.22 12.01 46.07
C GLY A 39 16.66 10.59 45.97
N SER A 40 16.82 9.83 44.88
CA SER A 40 16.87 8.36 44.95
C SER A 40 17.57 7.78 43.72
N ALA A 41 18.31 6.68 43.90
CA ALA A 41 19.26 6.13 42.93
C ALA A 41 18.70 5.97 41.51
N CYS A 42 19.36 6.58 40.52
CA CYS A 42 19.18 6.18 39.12
C CYS A 42 19.56 4.70 38.99
N PRO A 43 18.73 3.84 38.38
CA PRO A 43 19.12 2.47 38.09
C PRO A 43 20.36 2.47 37.18
N ASN A 44 21.31 1.60 37.48
CA ASN A 44 22.60 1.47 36.80
C ASN A 44 22.48 1.53 35.27
N ASN A 45 23.47 2.15 34.62
CA ASN A 45 23.69 2.29 33.17
C ASN A 45 23.79 0.96 32.37
N GLN A 46 23.38 -0.19 32.93
CA GLN A 46 23.33 -1.45 32.18
C GLN A 46 22.26 -1.40 31.05
N GLY A 47 21.25 -0.54 31.16
CA GLY A 47 20.19 -0.42 30.14
C GLY A 47 20.61 0.24 28.82
N SER A 48 21.65 1.08 28.79
CA SER A 48 22.12 1.72 27.55
C SER A 48 22.99 0.79 26.71
N ASP A 49 23.82 -0.03 27.36
CA ASP A 49 24.73 -0.95 26.69
C ASP A 49 23.97 -2.12 26.04
N ILE A 50 22.91 -2.60 26.68
CA ILE A 50 22.00 -3.62 26.12
C ILE A 50 21.27 -3.08 24.88
N LYS A 51 20.70 -1.88 24.93
CA LYS A 51 19.99 -1.27 23.78
C LYS A 51 20.90 -1.01 22.58
N ASN A 52 22.11 -0.51 22.81
CA ASN A 52 23.07 -0.22 21.73
C ASN A 52 23.52 -1.50 21.02
N SER A 53 23.59 -2.59 21.75
CA SER A 53 24.11 -3.85 21.24
C SER A 53 22.99 -4.67 20.55
N GLU A 54 21.75 -4.67 21.06
CA GLU A 54 20.57 -5.20 20.34
C GLU A 54 20.38 -4.50 18.98
N GLN A 55 20.55 -3.17 18.94
CA GLN A 55 20.53 -2.41 17.68
C GLN A 55 21.62 -2.87 16.71
N GLY A 56 22.85 -3.11 17.18
CA GLY A 56 23.95 -3.59 16.34
C GLY A 56 23.64 -4.93 15.67
N TYR A 57 22.99 -5.84 16.40
CA TYR A 57 22.59 -7.15 15.89
C TYR A 57 21.52 -7.06 14.80
N TYR A 58 20.43 -6.32 15.01
CA TYR A 58 19.38 -6.17 13.98
C TYR A 58 19.87 -5.44 12.74
N GLN A 59 20.79 -4.47 12.89
CA GLN A 59 21.46 -3.83 11.76
C GLN A 59 22.34 -4.81 10.99
N TYR A 60 23.07 -5.69 11.68
CA TYR A 60 23.85 -6.74 11.02
C TYR A 60 22.96 -7.67 10.19
N LEU A 61 21.88 -8.19 10.78
CA LEU A 61 20.92 -9.03 10.07
C LEU A 61 20.36 -8.34 8.84
N LEU A 62 19.90 -7.10 9.01
CA LEU A 62 19.38 -6.27 7.93
C LEU A 62 20.40 -6.14 6.79
N ASN A 63 21.67 -5.88 7.12
CA ASN A 63 22.74 -5.76 6.14
C ASN A 63 23.06 -7.08 5.43
N GLN A 64 23.01 -8.23 6.12
CA GLN A 64 23.22 -9.54 5.49
C GLN A 64 22.05 -9.90 4.57
N PHE A 65 20.82 -9.72 5.03
CA PHE A 65 19.63 -10.07 4.25
C PHE A 65 19.40 -9.15 3.05
N ARG A 66 19.74 -7.85 3.15
CA ARG A 66 19.64 -6.92 2.02
C ARG A 66 20.54 -7.29 0.85
N GLN A 67 21.67 -7.97 1.07
CA GLN A 67 22.59 -8.36 0.00
C GLN A 67 21.97 -9.31 -1.04
N VAL A 68 20.91 -10.02 -0.68
CA VAL A 68 20.27 -11.01 -1.56
C VAL A 68 18.96 -10.54 -2.18
N ILE A 69 18.53 -9.31 -1.86
CA ILE A 69 17.38 -8.69 -2.51
C ILE A 69 17.90 -8.04 -3.80
N LEU A 70 17.49 -8.59 -4.94
CA LEU A 70 17.89 -8.12 -6.26
C LEU A 70 17.05 -6.92 -6.69
N GLY A 71 17.69 -5.81 -7.08
CA GLY A 71 17.04 -4.62 -7.65
C GLY A 71 17.00 -3.41 -6.71
N GLU A 72 16.50 -2.28 -7.21
CA GLU A 72 16.15 -1.14 -6.37
C GLU A 72 14.94 -1.55 -5.50
N MET A 73 15.14 -1.59 -4.18
CA MET A 73 14.04 -1.77 -3.25
C MET A 73 13.19 -0.50 -3.28
N ASP A 74 11.91 -0.63 -3.65
CA ASP A 74 10.94 0.42 -3.36
C ASP A 74 10.67 0.44 -1.85
N GLY A 75 11.30 1.41 -1.17
CA GLY A 75 11.07 1.74 0.23
C GLY A 75 12.12 1.23 1.22
N PHE A 76 11.67 0.95 2.44
CA PHE A 76 12.47 0.51 3.57
C PHE A 76 12.49 -1.01 3.71
N ALA A 77 13.41 -1.50 4.54
CA ALA A 77 13.45 -2.89 4.95
C ALA A 77 13.78 -3.02 6.44
N ALA A 78 13.18 -3.99 7.10
CA ALA A 78 13.39 -4.29 8.51
C ALA A 78 13.21 -5.78 8.82
N VAL A 79 13.82 -6.22 9.92
CA VAL A 79 13.60 -7.56 10.49
C VAL A 79 12.36 -7.52 11.38
N VAL A 80 11.51 -8.55 11.31
CA VAL A 80 10.28 -8.61 12.12
C VAL A 80 10.59 -9.20 13.50
N GLN A 81 10.07 -8.60 14.58
CA GLN A 81 10.27 -9.09 15.96
C GLN A 81 9.14 -9.97 16.51
N GLY A 82 7.95 -9.89 15.93
CA GLY A 82 6.80 -10.66 16.44
C GLY A 82 6.93 -12.16 16.15
N ALA A 83 6.91 -13.01 17.19
CA ALA A 83 6.93 -14.47 17.02
C ALA A 83 5.81 -14.98 16.10
N ASN A 84 4.63 -14.36 16.15
CA ASN A 84 3.49 -14.69 15.28
C ASN A 84 3.72 -14.35 13.80
N HIS A 85 4.72 -13.51 13.50
CA HIS A 85 5.06 -13.06 12.16
C HIS A 85 6.43 -13.58 11.68
N SER A 86 7.08 -14.42 12.47
CA SER A 86 8.37 -15.06 12.14
C SER A 86 8.27 -16.05 10.97
N ARG A 87 7.05 -16.48 10.61
CA ARG A 87 6.81 -17.46 9.55
C ARG A 87 5.75 -16.97 8.58
N PHE A 88 5.97 -17.25 7.30
CA PHE A 88 5.09 -16.85 6.21
C PHE A 88 4.43 -18.06 5.53
N PRO A 89 3.10 -18.10 5.43
CA PRO A 89 2.36 -19.09 4.64
C PRO A 89 2.55 -18.81 3.15
N TYR A 90 3.61 -19.36 2.55
CA TYR A 90 3.96 -19.06 1.15
C TYR A 90 3.06 -19.75 0.12
N TRP A 91 2.25 -20.73 0.54
CA TRP A 91 1.26 -21.37 -0.32
C TRP A 91 0.00 -20.50 -0.44
N TYR A 92 0.11 -19.46 -1.25
CA TYR A 92 -0.87 -18.37 -1.33
C TYR A 92 -2.10 -18.68 -2.20
N LEU A 93 -2.11 -19.75 -3.00
CA LEU A 93 -3.26 -20.19 -3.81
C LEU A 93 -3.55 -21.68 -3.61
N ASN A 94 -4.81 -22.09 -3.59
CA ASN A 94 -5.19 -23.50 -3.70
C ASN A 94 -5.32 -23.94 -5.18
N ASP A 95 -5.70 -25.20 -5.41
CA ASP A 95 -5.88 -25.77 -6.76
C ASP A 95 -7.03 -25.11 -7.54
N SER A 96 -7.95 -24.44 -6.86
CA SER A 96 -9.03 -23.63 -7.44
C SER A 96 -8.64 -22.16 -7.67
N PHE A 97 -7.38 -21.80 -7.45
CA PHE A 97 -6.87 -20.42 -7.49
C PHE A 97 -7.53 -19.46 -6.48
N THR A 98 -8.10 -20.00 -5.39
CA THR A 98 -8.60 -19.20 -4.25
C THR A 98 -7.43 -18.83 -3.35
N PHE A 99 -7.39 -17.59 -2.85
CA PHE A 99 -6.26 -17.07 -2.09
C PHE A 99 -6.24 -17.58 -0.64
N ASN A 100 -5.07 -17.85 -0.07
CA ASN A 100 -4.96 -18.35 1.30
C ASN A 100 -5.20 -17.23 2.33
N GLN A 101 -6.13 -17.44 3.27
CA GLN A 101 -6.48 -16.47 4.30
C GLN A 101 -5.28 -16.11 5.19
N TYR A 102 -4.41 -17.05 5.56
CA TYR A 102 -3.25 -16.75 6.41
C TYR A 102 -2.22 -15.90 5.67
N THR A 103 -2.04 -16.13 4.37
CA THR A 103 -1.20 -15.26 3.53
C THR A 103 -1.82 -13.88 3.45
N TYR A 104 -3.14 -13.81 3.25
CA TYR A 104 -3.86 -12.54 3.19
C TYR A 104 -3.69 -11.71 4.45
N ASP A 105 -3.90 -12.33 5.62
CA ASP A 105 -3.78 -11.64 6.90
C ASP A 105 -2.35 -11.13 7.12
N TYR A 106 -1.34 -11.91 6.73
CA TYR A 106 0.06 -11.47 6.81
C TYR A 106 0.33 -10.24 5.94
N ILE A 107 -0.05 -10.27 4.66
CA ILE A 107 0.32 -9.21 3.69
C ILE A 107 -0.55 -7.95 3.80
N SER A 108 -1.71 -8.05 4.44
CA SER A 108 -2.61 -6.92 4.73
C SER A 108 -2.36 -6.29 6.12
N ALA A 109 -1.33 -6.74 6.82
CA ALA A 109 -0.86 -6.14 8.06
C ALA A 109 -0.26 -4.75 7.80
N ARG A 110 -0.50 -3.84 8.75
CA ARG A 110 0.17 -2.54 8.82
C ARG A 110 1.53 -2.70 9.50
N VAL A 111 2.52 -2.04 8.96
CA VAL A 111 3.87 -2.00 9.52
C VAL A 111 4.01 -0.82 10.46
N LEU A 112 4.55 -1.05 11.65
CA LEU A 112 4.90 -0.03 12.63
C LEU A 112 6.41 0.02 12.87
N PRO A 113 6.98 1.21 13.14
CA PRO A 113 8.32 1.31 13.68
C PRO A 113 8.37 0.64 15.05
N ASP A 114 9.43 -0.14 15.26
CA ASP A 114 9.73 -0.77 16.54
C ASP A 114 10.76 0.08 17.32
N MET A 115 10.87 -0.15 18.63
CA MET A 115 11.84 0.52 19.50
C MET A 115 13.30 0.21 19.14
N ILE A 116 13.55 -0.89 18.41
CA ILE A 116 14.89 -1.31 18.00
C ILE A 116 15.13 -0.95 16.53
N ARG A 117 16.15 -0.12 16.28
CA ARG A 117 16.49 0.35 14.93
C ARG A 117 16.80 -0.81 13.99
N GLY A 118 16.15 -0.81 12.82
CA GLY A 118 16.31 -1.87 11.81
C GLY A 118 15.33 -3.04 11.96
N SER A 119 14.41 -2.91 12.92
CA SER A 119 13.30 -3.85 13.11
C SER A 119 11.94 -3.17 12.95
N ALA A 120 10.91 -3.98 12.75
CA ALA A 120 9.54 -3.52 12.59
C ALA A 120 8.55 -4.50 13.25
N GLU A 121 7.42 -3.95 13.67
CA GLU A 121 6.27 -4.71 14.13
C GLU A 121 5.22 -4.79 13.02
N LEU A 122 4.60 -5.96 12.87
CA LEU A 122 3.42 -6.14 12.03
C LEU A 122 2.21 -6.26 12.95
N LEU A 123 1.18 -5.47 12.67
CA LEU A 123 -0.11 -5.59 13.33
C LEU A 123 -0.93 -6.74 12.75
N GLU A 124 -2.11 -6.99 13.33
CA GLU A 124 -3.04 -8.01 12.86
C GLU A 124 -3.46 -7.82 11.40
N GLY A 125 -3.97 -8.88 10.77
CA GLY A 125 -4.44 -8.85 9.39
C GLY A 125 -5.52 -7.80 9.15
N LYS A 126 -5.57 -7.25 7.93
CA LYS A 126 -6.45 -6.14 7.50
C LYS A 126 -6.20 -4.80 8.16
N SER A 127 -5.30 -4.71 9.14
CA SER A 127 -5.01 -3.45 9.84
C SER A 127 -4.54 -2.33 8.90
N PHE A 128 -3.81 -2.67 7.83
CA PHE A 128 -3.45 -1.68 6.80
C PHE A 128 -4.68 -1.20 6.04
N ASN A 129 -5.52 -2.11 5.55
CA ASN A 129 -6.74 -1.77 4.80
C ASN A 129 -7.64 -0.81 5.60
N HIS A 130 -7.80 -1.07 6.89
CA HIS A 130 -8.61 -0.23 7.77
C HIS A 130 -8.01 1.16 7.98
N ALA A 131 -6.70 1.23 8.28
CA ALA A 131 -6.01 2.50 8.45
C ALA A 131 -5.98 3.32 7.16
N TYR A 132 -5.73 2.67 6.03
CA TYR A 132 -5.76 3.27 4.71
C TYR A 132 -7.15 3.81 4.36
N LEU A 133 -8.23 3.07 4.66
CA LEU A 133 -9.60 3.56 4.50
C LEU A 133 -9.90 4.82 5.31
N GLN A 134 -9.49 4.85 6.58
CA GLN A 134 -9.66 6.03 7.43
C GLN A 134 -8.91 7.26 6.89
N VAL A 135 -7.72 7.07 6.31
CA VAL A 135 -6.94 8.16 5.70
C VAL A 135 -7.59 8.64 4.43
N MET A 136 -7.97 7.73 3.54
CA MET A 136 -8.67 8.07 2.29
C MET A 136 -10.00 8.78 2.55
N SER A 137 -10.71 8.40 3.62
CA SER A 137 -11.96 9.07 4.04
C SER A 137 -11.75 10.48 4.60
N ALA A 138 -10.52 10.82 5.00
CA ALA A 138 -10.13 12.16 5.45
C ALA A 138 -9.72 13.08 4.30
N ILE A 139 -9.81 12.63 3.05
CA ILE A 139 -9.40 13.37 1.86
C ILE A 139 -10.65 13.75 1.05
N SER A 140 -10.63 14.93 0.45
CA SER A 140 -11.56 15.32 -0.61
C SER A 140 -10.82 16.00 -1.75
N TYR A 141 -11.40 16.06 -2.94
CA TYR A 141 -10.85 16.87 -4.04
C TYR A 141 -11.49 18.25 -3.98
N GLY A 142 -10.66 19.29 -3.90
CA GLY A 142 -11.07 20.69 -3.81
C GLY A 142 -10.57 21.52 -4.98
N LEU A 143 -11.23 22.66 -5.22
CA LEU A 143 -10.74 23.72 -6.09
C LEU A 143 -10.19 24.85 -5.22
N ASN A 144 -9.10 25.49 -5.64
CA ASN A 144 -8.61 26.71 -4.97
C ASN A 144 -9.50 27.92 -5.26
N GLU A 145 -9.32 29.00 -4.49
CA GLU A 145 -10.14 30.21 -4.63
C GLU A 145 -10.01 30.85 -6.01
N GLN A 146 -8.81 30.85 -6.60
CA GLN A 146 -8.60 31.35 -7.97
C GLN A 146 -9.42 30.56 -9.00
N THR A 147 -9.40 29.23 -8.92
CA THR A 147 -10.14 28.34 -9.83
C THR A 147 -11.65 28.50 -9.63
N LYS A 148 -12.11 28.68 -8.39
CA LYS A 148 -13.52 28.99 -8.08
C LYS A 148 -13.95 30.33 -8.71
N GLN A 149 -13.12 31.36 -8.59
CA GLN A 149 -13.38 32.67 -9.18
C GLN A 149 -13.42 32.60 -10.71
N GLN A 150 -12.45 31.95 -11.35
CA GLN A 150 -12.43 31.74 -12.80
C GLN A 150 -13.67 30.97 -13.29
N LEU A 151 -14.09 29.94 -12.55
CA LEU A 151 -15.31 29.20 -12.87
C LEU A 151 -16.54 30.11 -12.79
N ALA A 152 -16.64 30.94 -11.76
CA ALA A 152 -17.74 31.90 -11.61
C ALA A 152 -17.74 32.99 -12.70
N GLU A 153 -16.56 33.48 -13.08
CA GLU A 153 -16.39 34.46 -14.16
C GLU A 153 -16.83 33.88 -15.52
N HIS A 154 -16.35 32.68 -15.87
CA HIS A 154 -16.75 32.03 -17.11
C HIS A 154 -18.24 31.68 -17.11
N GLN A 155 -18.84 31.31 -15.96
CA GLN A 155 -20.29 31.10 -15.87
C GLN A 155 -21.07 32.38 -16.22
N LYS A 156 -20.66 33.52 -15.67
CA LYS A 156 -21.28 34.82 -15.97
C LYS A 156 -21.07 35.23 -17.43
N GLU A 157 -19.90 34.95 -18.00
CA GLU A 157 -19.62 35.16 -19.41
C GLU A 157 -20.52 34.29 -20.29
N LEU A 158 -20.67 33.01 -19.96
CA LEU A 158 -21.53 32.08 -20.68
C LEU A 158 -23.00 32.53 -20.66
N GLU A 159 -23.50 33.03 -19.53
CA GLU A 159 -24.84 33.62 -19.41
C GLU A 159 -25.00 34.85 -20.30
N THR A 160 -23.99 35.72 -20.35
CA THR A 160 -23.99 36.90 -21.22
C THR A 160 -24.01 36.49 -22.69
N LEU A 161 -23.12 35.57 -23.09
CA LEU A 161 -23.04 35.04 -24.45
C LEU A 161 -24.32 34.31 -24.86
N ALA A 162 -24.99 33.63 -23.94
CA ALA A 162 -26.29 33.00 -24.20
C ALA A 162 -27.36 34.03 -24.57
N SER A 163 -27.44 35.15 -23.82
CA SER A 163 -28.37 36.25 -24.15
C SER A 163 -28.03 36.88 -25.48
N GLU A 164 -26.75 37.23 -25.69
CA GLU A 164 -26.29 37.84 -26.94
C GLU A 164 -26.52 36.94 -28.15
N LEU A 165 -26.36 35.62 -28.00
CA LEU A 165 -26.62 34.65 -29.06
C LEU A 165 -28.09 34.67 -29.48
N VAL A 166 -29.01 34.72 -28.50
CA VAL A 166 -30.45 34.85 -28.77
C VAL A 166 -30.75 36.19 -29.44
N ASP A 167 -30.20 37.30 -28.93
CA ASP A 167 -30.44 38.64 -29.48
C ASP A 167 -29.95 38.75 -30.93
N VAL A 168 -28.77 38.23 -31.24
CA VAL A 168 -28.22 38.22 -32.60
C VAL A 168 -29.06 37.34 -33.53
N TYR A 169 -29.59 36.22 -33.03
CA TYR A 169 -30.51 35.39 -33.79
C TYR A 169 -31.83 36.11 -34.07
N GLU A 170 -32.47 36.70 -33.05
CA GLU A 170 -33.75 37.40 -33.20
C GLU A 170 -33.64 38.63 -34.11
N TYR A 171 -32.50 39.32 -34.07
CA TYR A 171 -32.18 40.40 -35.00
C TYR A 171 -32.10 39.93 -36.46
N ALA A 172 -31.50 38.75 -36.70
CA ALA A 172 -31.30 38.23 -38.06
C ALA A 172 -32.52 37.50 -38.64
N PHE A 173 -33.37 36.87 -37.80
CA PHE A 173 -34.41 35.93 -38.23
C PHE A 173 -35.82 36.20 -37.67
N ASN A 174 -36.01 37.26 -36.88
CA ASN A 174 -37.22 37.63 -36.13
C ASN A 174 -37.30 37.06 -34.69
N PRO A 175 -38.07 37.71 -33.79
CA PRO A 175 -38.25 37.26 -32.41
C PRO A 175 -38.77 35.83 -32.27
N ILE A 176 -38.26 35.12 -31.26
CA ILE A 176 -38.67 33.75 -30.94
C ILE A 176 -39.94 33.80 -30.06
N THR A 177 -41.08 33.44 -30.65
CA THR A 177 -42.38 33.41 -29.97
C THR A 177 -42.67 32.05 -29.34
N PRO A 178 -43.62 31.95 -28.39
CA PRO A 178 -44.09 30.67 -27.86
C PRO A 178 -44.57 29.70 -28.95
N GLU A 179 -45.22 30.21 -30.00
CA GLU A 179 -45.67 29.41 -31.15
C GLU A 179 -44.49 28.78 -31.92
N TYR A 180 -43.35 29.46 -32.01
CA TYR A 180 -42.14 28.89 -32.62
C TYR A 180 -41.53 27.80 -31.74
N ILE A 181 -41.54 27.98 -30.42
CA ILE A 181 -41.10 26.94 -29.48
C ILE A 181 -42.01 25.70 -29.58
N GLU A 182 -43.32 25.88 -29.70
CA GLU A 182 -44.27 24.76 -29.88
C GLU A 182 -43.98 24.00 -31.19
N LYS A 183 -43.80 24.72 -32.30
CA LYS A 183 -43.43 24.10 -33.59
C LYS A 183 -42.09 23.37 -33.53
N ALA A 184 -41.09 23.95 -32.86
CA ALA A 184 -39.81 23.29 -32.65
C ALA A 184 -39.97 21.99 -31.85
N ASN A 185 -40.76 22.00 -30.78
CA ASN A 185 -41.06 20.79 -30.00
C ASN A 185 -41.77 19.72 -30.84
N GLN A 186 -42.75 20.09 -31.68
CA GLN A 186 -43.41 19.16 -32.60
C GLN A 186 -42.41 18.50 -33.57
N ALA A 187 -41.47 19.28 -34.11
CA ALA A 187 -40.44 18.75 -35.00
C ALA A 187 -39.45 17.82 -34.30
N LEU A 188 -39.19 18.04 -33.01
CA LEU A 188 -38.22 17.28 -32.21
C LEU A 188 -38.83 16.12 -31.42
N GLU A 189 -40.16 16.02 -31.37
CA GLU A 189 -40.90 14.97 -30.66
C GLU A 189 -40.46 13.53 -31.05
N PRO A 190 -40.25 13.19 -32.35
CA PRO A 190 -39.79 11.85 -32.74
C PRO A 190 -38.45 11.44 -32.11
N TYR A 191 -37.62 12.43 -31.79
CA TYR A 191 -36.29 12.27 -31.22
C TYR A 191 -36.25 12.46 -29.70
N LYS A 192 -37.43 12.65 -29.06
CA LYS A 192 -37.56 12.97 -27.64
C LYS A 192 -36.79 14.25 -27.24
N GLY A 193 -36.62 15.17 -28.19
CA GLY A 193 -36.03 16.49 -27.93
C GLY A 193 -37.07 17.45 -27.38
N THR A 194 -36.65 18.36 -26.51
CA THR A 194 -37.53 19.38 -25.91
C THR A 194 -36.84 20.75 -25.92
N VAL A 195 -37.53 21.76 -26.45
CA VAL A 195 -37.14 23.16 -26.44
C VAL A 195 -37.97 23.88 -25.37
N GLU A 196 -37.31 24.34 -24.30
CA GLU A 196 -37.98 25.05 -23.20
C GLU A 196 -37.70 26.56 -23.22
N THR A 197 -36.54 26.96 -23.73
CA THR A 197 -36.05 28.34 -23.70
C THR A 197 -35.74 28.86 -25.09
N ARG A 198 -35.62 30.19 -25.24
CA ARG A 198 -35.16 30.80 -26.49
C ARG A 198 -33.75 30.34 -26.88
N LEU A 199 -32.88 30.13 -25.91
CA LEU A 199 -31.55 29.58 -26.16
C LEU A 199 -31.64 28.14 -26.70
N ASP A 200 -32.46 27.28 -26.08
CA ASP A 200 -32.67 25.91 -26.56
C ASP A 200 -33.23 25.94 -28.01
N TYR A 201 -34.10 26.92 -28.35
CA TYR A 201 -34.60 27.09 -29.72
C TYR A 201 -33.46 27.40 -30.70
N VAL A 202 -32.54 28.30 -30.34
CA VAL A 202 -31.41 28.65 -31.20
C VAL A 202 -30.43 27.47 -31.32
N VAL A 203 -30.01 26.89 -30.19
CA VAL A 203 -28.96 25.87 -30.16
C VAL A 203 -29.46 24.50 -30.64
N ASP A 204 -30.56 24.00 -30.08
CA ASP A 204 -31.01 22.63 -30.33
C ASP A 204 -31.87 22.51 -31.60
N TYR A 205 -32.69 23.51 -31.91
CA TYR A 205 -33.57 23.48 -33.08
C TYR A 205 -33.00 24.21 -34.31
N ALA A 206 -32.64 25.49 -34.20
CA ALA A 206 -32.15 26.23 -35.36
C ALA A 206 -30.77 25.74 -35.82
N VAL A 207 -29.81 25.65 -34.90
CA VAL A 207 -28.43 25.25 -35.20
C VAL A 207 -28.32 23.73 -35.34
N ALA A 208 -28.61 22.98 -34.28
CA ALA A 208 -28.31 21.55 -34.24
C ALA A 208 -29.22 20.68 -35.11
N PHE A 209 -30.45 21.12 -35.42
CA PHE A 209 -31.39 20.35 -36.24
C PHE A 209 -31.52 20.91 -37.66
N ASN A 210 -31.81 22.20 -37.82
CA ASN A 210 -32.00 22.78 -39.15
C ASN A 210 -30.67 23.06 -39.86
N TRP A 211 -29.77 23.87 -39.28
CA TRP A 211 -28.54 24.31 -39.96
C TRP A 211 -27.50 23.19 -40.12
N SER A 212 -27.53 22.17 -39.25
CA SER A 212 -26.75 20.95 -39.42
C SER A 212 -27.21 20.08 -40.60
N GLY A 213 -28.41 20.34 -41.15
CA GLY A 213 -29.05 19.54 -42.19
C GLY A 213 -29.68 18.25 -41.68
N HIS A 214 -29.73 18.02 -40.37
CA HIS A 214 -30.36 16.83 -39.78
C HIS A 214 -31.87 16.81 -40.03
N ALA A 215 -32.53 17.97 -40.05
CA ALA A 215 -33.94 18.10 -40.41
C ALA A 215 -34.23 17.57 -41.83
N ALA A 216 -33.35 17.85 -42.79
CA ALA A 216 -33.51 17.40 -44.18
C ALA A 216 -33.22 15.89 -44.35
N LYS A 217 -32.50 15.29 -43.40
CA LYS A 217 -32.13 13.87 -43.41
C LYS A 217 -33.02 12.99 -42.53
N ASP A 218 -33.97 13.60 -41.81
CA ASP A 218 -34.78 12.92 -40.80
C ASP A 218 -33.90 12.22 -39.74
N GLU A 219 -32.92 12.96 -39.22
CA GLU A 219 -31.99 12.53 -38.17
C GLU A 219 -32.22 13.32 -36.86
N PRO A 220 -31.90 12.74 -35.68
CA PRO A 220 -31.96 13.49 -34.43
C PRO A 220 -31.02 14.70 -34.47
N PRO A 221 -31.30 15.80 -33.75
CA PRO A 221 -30.40 16.96 -33.71
C PRO A 221 -28.95 16.58 -33.44
N LEU A 222 -28.03 17.28 -34.10
CA LEU A 222 -26.60 17.09 -33.89
C LEU A 222 -26.27 17.27 -32.41
N ALA A 223 -25.62 16.27 -31.81
CA ALA A 223 -25.30 16.29 -30.40
C ALA A 223 -24.49 17.55 -30.04
N PHE A 224 -24.84 18.21 -28.93
CA PHE A 224 -24.17 19.43 -28.49
C PHE A 224 -22.64 19.27 -28.36
N SER A 225 -22.16 18.10 -27.91
CA SER A 225 -20.72 17.82 -27.86
C SER A 225 -20.07 17.84 -29.23
N LYS A 226 -20.75 17.36 -30.28
CA LYS A 226 -20.23 17.43 -31.67
C LYS A 226 -20.15 18.88 -32.17
N LEU A 227 -21.06 19.74 -31.74
CA LEU A 227 -20.98 21.19 -32.02
C LEU A 227 -19.82 21.82 -31.27
N ALA A 228 -19.70 21.56 -29.96
CA ALA A 228 -18.64 22.10 -29.13
C ALA A 228 -17.25 21.68 -29.62
N ASP A 229 -17.06 20.40 -29.94
CA ASP A 229 -15.77 19.83 -30.35
C ASP A 229 -15.41 20.11 -31.82
N ALA A 230 -16.26 20.81 -32.58
CA ALA A 230 -16.00 21.10 -33.97
C ALA A 230 -14.90 22.17 -34.12
N ASN A 231 -13.76 21.79 -34.69
CA ASN A 231 -12.69 22.74 -35.07
C ASN A 231 -13.17 23.80 -36.08
N ASN A 232 -14.20 23.48 -36.87
CA ASN A 232 -14.82 24.41 -37.81
C ASN A 232 -16.34 24.18 -37.86
N LEU A 233 -17.09 25.09 -37.23
CA LEU A 233 -18.56 25.01 -37.17
C LEU A 233 -19.23 24.99 -38.56
N THR A 234 -18.62 25.61 -39.59
CA THR A 234 -19.20 25.59 -40.95
C THR A 234 -19.22 24.20 -41.59
N GLN A 235 -18.35 23.28 -41.15
CA GLN A 235 -18.34 21.91 -41.66
C GLN A 235 -19.47 21.06 -41.06
N VAL A 236 -19.91 21.39 -39.85
CA VAL A 236 -21.00 20.68 -39.15
C VAL A 236 -22.34 21.40 -39.32
N LEU A 237 -22.38 22.55 -40.00
CA LEU A 237 -23.56 23.36 -40.28
C LEU A 237 -23.73 23.65 -41.79
N PRO A 238 -23.89 22.62 -42.64
CA PRO A 238 -23.94 22.79 -44.10
C PRO A 238 -25.15 23.59 -44.61
N GLU A 239 -26.26 23.58 -43.86
CA GLU A 239 -27.52 24.26 -44.24
C GLU A 239 -27.65 25.64 -43.56
N MET A 240 -26.56 26.19 -43.00
CA MET A 240 -26.59 27.50 -42.39
C MET A 240 -26.85 28.60 -43.44
N PRO A 241 -27.89 29.43 -43.28
CA PRO A 241 -28.14 30.56 -44.18
C PRO A 241 -27.07 31.64 -44.02
N ALA A 242 -26.84 32.45 -45.07
CA ALA A 242 -25.83 33.52 -45.05
C ALA A 242 -26.08 34.57 -43.94
N SER A 243 -27.34 34.85 -43.60
CA SER A 243 -27.70 35.73 -42.47
C SER A 243 -27.32 35.17 -41.10
N GLY A 244 -26.99 33.87 -41.02
CA GLY A 244 -26.54 33.18 -39.81
C GLY A 244 -25.08 33.47 -39.43
N ALA A 245 -24.31 34.18 -40.25
CA ALA A 245 -22.89 34.43 -39.98
C ALA A 245 -22.62 35.11 -38.62
N GLY A 246 -23.45 36.08 -38.22
CA GLY A 246 -23.33 36.73 -36.90
C GLY A 246 -23.68 35.79 -35.75
N VAL A 247 -24.69 34.93 -35.94
CA VAL A 247 -25.08 33.90 -34.97
C VAL A 247 -23.94 32.90 -34.79
N LEU A 248 -23.28 32.48 -35.89
CA LEU A 248 -22.15 31.56 -35.86
C LEU A 248 -20.98 32.10 -35.04
N GLN A 249 -20.66 33.39 -35.18
CA GLN A 249 -19.60 34.02 -34.39
C GLN A 249 -19.91 33.97 -32.89
N LYS A 250 -21.14 34.33 -32.48
CA LYS A 250 -21.55 34.28 -31.07
C LYS A 250 -21.66 32.85 -30.55
N LEU A 251 -22.14 31.92 -31.38
CA LEU A 251 -22.18 30.51 -31.06
C LEU A 251 -20.77 29.95 -30.80
N GLY A 252 -19.78 30.32 -31.62
CA GLY A 252 -18.39 29.90 -31.40
C GLY A 252 -17.84 30.35 -30.04
N LEU A 253 -18.10 31.60 -29.64
CA LEU A 253 -17.71 32.10 -28.31
C LEU A 253 -18.46 31.37 -27.18
N TYR A 254 -19.76 31.15 -27.36
CA TYR A 254 -20.59 30.41 -26.40
C TYR A 254 -20.08 28.97 -26.19
N LEU A 255 -19.79 28.26 -27.28
CA LEU A 255 -19.28 26.88 -27.24
C LEU A 255 -17.88 26.82 -26.62
N HIS A 256 -17.00 27.79 -26.90
CA HIS A 256 -15.69 27.87 -26.28
C HIS A 256 -15.78 28.07 -24.76
N SER A 257 -16.57 29.03 -24.30
CA SER A 257 -16.78 29.27 -22.86
C SER A 257 -17.39 28.04 -22.17
N TYR A 258 -18.32 27.35 -22.84
CA TYR A 258 -18.87 26.09 -22.35
C TYR A 258 -17.80 25.02 -22.18
N GLN A 259 -16.89 24.85 -23.16
CA GLN A 259 -15.83 23.83 -23.09
C GLN A 259 -14.89 24.05 -21.91
N VAL A 260 -14.55 25.31 -21.61
CA VAL A 260 -13.72 25.67 -20.45
C VAL A 260 -14.41 25.25 -19.15
N ILE A 261 -15.68 25.64 -18.95
CA ILE A 261 -16.46 25.26 -17.77
C ILE A 261 -16.60 23.73 -17.66
N SER A 262 -16.88 23.07 -18.79
CA SER A 262 -17.06 21.62 -18.82
C SER A 262 -15.77 20.89 -18.48
N ALA A 263 -14.60 21.33 -18.99
CA ALA A 263 -13.32 20.74 -18.66
C ALA A 263 -13.00 20.84 -17.16
N MET A 264 -13.21 22.02 -16.55
CA MET A 264 -13.00 22.24 -15.11
C MET A 264 -13.95 21.38 -14.28
N SER A 265 -15.23 21.36 -14.64
CA SER A 265 -16.26 20.59 -13.95
C SER A 265 -16.00 19.08 -14.07
N ASN A 266 -15.67 18.59 -15.26
CA ASN A 266 -15.35 17.19 -15.52
C ASN A 266 -14.12 16.76 -14.75
N GLY A 267 -13.07 17.59 -14.68
CA GLY A 267 -11.87 17.31 -13.87
C GLY A 267 -12.20 17.17 -12.38
N PHE A 268 -13.00 18.10 -11.84
CA PHE A 268 -13.46 18.03 -10.45
C PHE A 268 -14.29 16.76 -10.18
N GLN A 269 -15.28 16.47 -11.03
CA GLN A 269 -16.15 15.30 -10.88
C GLN A 269 -15.38 14.00 -11.05
N HIS A 270 -14.48 13.92 -12.03
CA HIS A 270 -13.64 12.75 -12.27
C HIS A 270 -12.77 12.46 -11.05
N ASN A 271 -11.95 13.41 -10.58
CA ASN A 271 -11.06 13.18 -9.45
C ASN A 271 -11.81 12.88 -8.14
N SER A 272 -12.97 13.52 -7.94
CA SER A 272 -13.86 13.21 -6.82
C SER A 272 -14.44 11.79 -6.92
N SER A 273 -14.83 11.36 -8.13
CA SER A 273 -15.38 10.03 -8.37
C SER A 273 -14.34 8.93 -8.23
N MET A 274 -13.09 9.17 -8.65
CA MET A 274 -11.98 8.23 -8.49
C MET A 274 -11.70 7.97 -7.01
N LEU A 275 -11.63 9.02 -6.19
CA LEU A 275 -11.45 8.88 -4.74
C LEU A 275 -12.62 8.13 -4.09
N LYS A 276 -13.86 8.49 -4.43
CA LYS A 276 -15.06 7.77 -3.93
C LYS A 276 -15.05 6.30 -4.34
N SER A 277 -14.61 5.99 -5.55
CA SER A 277 -14.54 4.62 -6.04
C SER A 277 -13.47 3.81 -5.33
N ALA A 278 -12.28 4.40 -5.08
CA ALA A 278 -11.24 3.78 -4.24
C ALA A 278 -11.78 3.42 -2.84
N ILE A 279 -12.44 4.38 -2.18
CA ILE A 279 -13.04 4.22 -0.86
C ILE A 279 -14.11 3.11 -0.90
N SER A 280 -14.99 3.14 -1.90
CA SER A 280 -16.05 2.15 -2.08
C SER A 280 -15.49 0.74 -2.30
N ASN A 281 -14.50 0.60 -3.19
CA ASN A 281 -13.88 -0.68 -3.54
C ASN A 281 -13.09 -1.28 -2.37
N LEU A 282 -12.57 -0.43 -1.49
CA LEU A 282 -11.90 -0.83 -0.26
C LEU A 282 -12.89 -1.19 0.86
N GLN A 283 -13.95 -0.41 1.04
CA GLN A 283 -14.95 -0.60 2.10
C GLN A 283 -15.91 -1.75 1.80
N SER A 284 -16.25 -1.97 0.53
CA SER A 284 -17.17 -3.01 0.09
C SER A 284 -16.65 -3.67 -1.19
N PRO A 285 -15.56 -4.46 -1.07
CA PRO A 285 -15.00 -5.17 -2.21
C PRO A 285 -16.04 -6.14 -2.80
N SER A 286 -15.98 -6.32 -4.11
CA SER A 286 -16.84 -7.22 -4.86
C SER A 286 -16.05 -7.88 -5.99
N HIS A 287 -16.66 -8.83 -6.69
CA HIS A 287 -16.05 -9.40 -7.90
C HIS A 287 -15.76 -8.31 -8.95
N ASP A 288 -16.73 -7.42 -9.18
CA ASP A 288 -16.64 -6.40 -10.24
C ASP A 288 -15.61 -5.33 -9.91
N SER A 289 -15.43 -5.02 -8.62
CA SER A 289 -14.36 -4.12 -8.16
C SER A 289 -12.97 -4.77 -8.10
N GLY A 290 -12.83 -6.02 -8.54
CA GLY A 290 -11.57 -6.77 -8.53
C GLY A 290 -11.22 -7.43 -7.19
N GLY A 291 -12.14 -7.47 -6.22
CA GLY A 291 -11.94 -8.11 -4.93
C GLY A 291 -11.67 -9.62 -5.04
N ILE A 292 -11.06 -10.19 -4.00
CA ILE A 292 -10.73 -11.63 -3.93
C ILE A 292 -11.46 -12.33 -2.80
N LYS A 293 -11.80 -13.60 -3.03
CA LYS A 293 -12.17 -14.52 -1.96
C LYS A 293 -10.92 -15.22 -1.44
N THR A 294 -10.99 -15.58 -0.18
CA THR A 294 -9.96 -16.37 0.51
C THR A 294 -10.51 -17.71 0.94
N PHE A 295 -9.64 -18.68 1.19
CA PHE A 295 -9.99 -19.93 1.86
C PHE A 295 -9.24 -20.05 3.18
N ASN A 296 -9.87 -20.67 4.19
CA ASN A 296 -9.24 -21.03 5.44
C ASN A 296 -8.33 -22.26 5.20
N PRO A 297 -7.01 -22.16 5.42
CA PRO A 297 -6.09 -23.27 5.15
C PRO A 297 -6.23 -24.46 6.11
N VAL A 298 -6.99 -24.32 7.21
CA VAL A 298 -7.20 -25.40 8.18
C VAL A 298 -8.31 -26.36 7.74
N ASP A 299 -9.45 -25.84 7.30
CA ASP A 299 -10.64 -26.62 6.96
C ASP A 299 -11.01 -26.56 5.46
N GLY A 300 -10.33 -25.73 4.67
CA GLY A 300 -10.58 -25.54 3.24
C GLY A 300 -11.83 -24.72 2.91
N SER A 301 -12.53 -24.17 3.91
CA SER A 301 -13.74 -23.37 3.69
C SER A 301 -13.41 -22.05 3.00
N GLU A 302 -14.22 -21.68 2.01
CA GLU A 302 -14.08 -20.38 1.33
C GLU A 302 -14.87 -19.28 2.05
N SER A 303 -14.29 -18.09 2.12
CA SER A 303 -14.94 -16.88 2.58
C SER A 303 -16.15 -16.55 1.68
N LYS A 304 -17.25 -16.14 2.31
CA LYS A 304 -18.41 -15.60 1.60
C LYS A 304 -18.14 -14.18 1.11
N ASP A 305 -17.36 -13.42 1.87
CA ASP A 305 -17.08 -12.02 1.64
C ASP A 305 -15.83 -11.84 0.78
N TYR A 306 -15.88 -10.85 -0.10
CA TYR A 306 -14.73 -10.40 -0.86
C TYR A 306 -13.86 -9.47 -0.01
N GLN A 307 -12.57 -9.52 -0.26
CA GLN A 307 -11.57 -8.68 0.39
C GLN A 307 -10.82 -7.86 -0.67
N PRO A 308 -10.23 -6.69 -0.32
CA PRO A 308 -9.39 -5.94 -1.24
C PRO A 308 -8.28 -6.83 -1.79
N ARG A 309 -8.06 -6.79 -3.10
CA ARG A 309 -7.13 -7.70 -3.78
C ARG A 309 -5.67 -7.33 -3.52
N TYR A 310 -4.93 -8.36 -3.12
CA TYR A 310 -3.48 -8.39 -3.10
C TYR A 310 -3.00 -9.50 -4.04
N ASP A 311 -1.78 -9.39 -4.52
CA ASP A 311 -1.11 -10.42 -5.30
C ASP A 311 0.33 -10.62 -4.82
N ILE A 312 0.83 -11.84 -4.99
CA ILE A 312 2.23 -12.18 -4.78
C ILE A 312 2.85 -12.21 -6.17
N GLY A 313 3.72 -11.26 -6.48
CA GLY A 313 4.23 -11.01 -7.83
C GLY A 313 5.17 -12.08 -8.39
N ILE A 314 5.18 -13.30 -7.82
CA ILE A 314 5.96 -14.46 -8.21
C ILE A 314 5.11 -15.73 -8.06
N SER A 315 5.26 -16.69 -8.98
CA SER A 315 4.43 -17.89 -9.00
C SER A 315 4.77 -18.87 -7.86
N LEU A 316 3.79 -19.67 -7.42
CA LEU A 316 4.02 -20.77 -6.46
C LEU A 316 5.12 -21.74 -6.90
N ALA A 317 5.24 -21.98 -8.20
CA ALA A 317 6.29 -22.84 -8.76
C ALA A 317 7.68 -22.21 -8.54
N ASP A 318 7.83 -20.92 -8.81
CA ASP A 318 9.11 -20.22 -8.65
C ASP A 318 9.50 -20.07 -7.16
N ILE A 319 8.52 -19.86 -6.28
CA ILE A 319 8.72 -19.90 -4.82
C ILE A 319 9.28 -21.27 -4.43
N THR A 320 8.60 -22.34 -4.85
CA THR A 320 8.98 -23.72 -4.51
C THR A 320 10.36 -24.07 -5.07
N ASN A 321 10.65 -23.69 -6.31
CA ASN A 321 11.96 -23.93 -6.94
C ASN A 321 13.08 -23.15 -6.23
N SER A 322 12.82 -21.91 -5.84
CA SER A 322 13.80 -21.07 -5.14
C SER A 322 14.08 -21.57 -3.73
N LEU A 323 13.04 -21.99 -3.00
CA LEU A 323 13.19 -22.61 -1.67
C LEU A 323 13.89 -23.97 -1.75
N ASN A 324 13.75 -24.73 -2.84
CA ASN A 324 14.45 -26.02 -3.00
C ASN A 324 15.84 -25.89 -3.65
N SER A 325 16.31 -24.67 -3.97
CA SER A 325 17.58 -24.47 -4.65
C SER A 325 18.76 -24.60 -3.68
N PRO A 326 19.69 -25.56 -3.88
CA PRO A 326 20.85 -25.70 -3.02
C PRO A 326 21.88 -24.58 -3.21
N ASP A 327 21.88 -23.93 -4.38
CA ASP A 327 22.82 -22.87 -4.73
C ASP A 327 22.49 -21.52 -4.07
N ARG A 328 21.29 -21.40 -3.49
CA ARG A 328 20.83 -20.20 -2.80
C ARG A 328 21.01 -20.36 -1.30
N THR A 329 22.20 -20.06 -0.80
CA THR A 329 22.47 -20.14 0.64
C THR A 329 22.75 -18.75 1.20
N LEU A 330 22.12 -18.44 2.34
CA LEU A 330 22.42 -17.23 3.12
C LEU A 330 23.03 -17.64 4.45
N GLY A 331 24.24 -17.17 4.71
CA GLY A 331 24.98 -17.46 5.94
C GLY A 331 25.05 -16.26 6.86
N LEU A 332 24.90 -16.49 8.15
CA LEU A 332 25.21 -15.55 9.23
C LEU A 332 26.31 -16.16 10.09
N THR A 333 27.19 -15.31 10.61
CA THR A 333 28.21 -15.74 11.57
C THR A 333 28.17 -14.79 12.76
N LEU A 334 27.96 -15.37 13.94
CA LEU A 334 27.83 -14.68 15.20
C LEU A 334 28.93 -15.19 16.14
N TYR A 335 29.47 -14.29 16.97
CA TYR A 335 30.51 -14.65 17.93
C TYR A 335 30.06 -14.32 19.35
N LEU A 336 30.24 -15.28 20.26
CA LEU A 336 30.20 -15.05 21.70
C LEU A 336 31.66 -15.03 22.17
N ASP A 337 32.30 -13.87 22.08
CA ASP A 337 33.65 -13.62 22.58
C ASP A 337 33.77 -12.12 22.92
N PRO A 338 33.98 -11.74 24.19
CA PRO A 338 34.03 -10.33 24.60
C PRO A 338 35.21 -9.54 24.02
N GLU A 339 36.26 -10.19 23.49
CA GLU A 339 37.39 -9.52 22.83
C GLU A 339 37.20 -9.39 21.32
N LYS A 340 36.70 -10.44 20.64
CA LYS A 340 36.35 -10.39 19.20
C LYS A 340 35.04 -9.63 18.92
N ALA A 341 34.13 -9.52 19.90
CA ALA A 341 32.92 -8.70 19.82
C ALA A 341 33.20 -7.18 19.73
N LYS A 342 34.42 -6.73 20.09
CA LYS A 342 34.81 -5.31 20.04
C LYS A 342 34.86 -4.73 18.62
N SER A 343 34.82 -5.56 17.56
CA SER A 343 34.53 -5.13 16.19
C SER A 343 33.01 -5.09 15.90
N ALA A 344 32.24 -4.52 16.83
CA ALA A 344 30.94 -3.83 16.75
C ALA A 344 29.79 -4.26 15.79
N GLN A 345 29.83 -5.38 15.05
CA GLN A 345 28.73 -5.74 14.14
C GLN A 345 28.28 -7.20 14.21
N GLN A 346 28.88 -8.06 15.04
CA GLN A 346 28.57 -9.51 15.05
C GLN A 346 28.36 -10.09 16.46
N ALA A 347 28.29 -9.22 17.46
CA ALA A 347 28.04 -9.62 18.84
C ALA A 347 26.55 -9.91 19.03
N LEU A 348 26.22 -11.13 19.44
CA LEU A 348 24.90 -11.44 19.99
C LEU A 348 24.77 -10.81 21.37
N VAL A 349 23.58 -10.29 21.65
CA VAL A 349 23.27 -9.60 22.90
C VAL A 349 22.09 -10.31 23.52
N GLY A 350 22.24 -10.64 24.79
CA GLY A 350 21.34 -11.50 25.54
C GLY A 350 22.07 -12.77 25.98
N ASN A 351 21.60 -13.36 27.07
CA ASN A 351 22.06 -14.69 27.49
C ASN A 351 21.47 -15.71 26.53
N LEU A 352 22.37 -16.44 25.85
CA LEU A 352 22.02 -17.50 24.95
C LEU A 352 22.06 -18.81 25.71
N GLU A 353 20.91 -19.47 25.79
CA GLU A 353 20.76 -20.70 26.53
C GLU A 353 20.39 -21.83 25.57
N PHE A 354 21.01 -23.00 25.71
CA PHE A 354 20.56 -24.20 25.03
C PHE A 354 19.80 -25.08 26.03
N VAL A 355 18.55 -25.38 25.72
CA VAL A 355 17.68 -26.23 26.54
C VAL A 355 17.29 -27.47 25.77
N ASP A 356 17.54 -28.65 26.31
CA ASP A 356 17.11 -29.90 25.69
C ASP A 356 15.64 -30.26 26.01
N ASP A 357 15.16 -31.33 25.39
CA ASP A 357 13.79 -31.83 25.53
C ASP A 357 13.43 -32.36 26.92
N VAL A 358 14.42 -32.69 27.75
CA VAL A 358 14.24 -33.08 29.15
C VAL A 358 14.41 -31.90 30.12
N GLY A 359 14.54 -30.67 29.59
CA GLY A 359 14.61 -29.43 30.36
C GLY A 359 15.98 -29.14 30.97
N ARG A 360 17.02 -29.86 30.58
CA ARG A 360 18.40 -29.57 30.97
C ARG A 360 18.89 -28.39 30.16
N SER A 361 19.61 -27.49 30.83
CA SER A 361 19.97 -26.22 30.26
C SER A 361 21.44 -25.88 30.38
N VAL A 362 21.98 -25.20 29.38
CA VAL A 362 23.36 -24.72 29.31
C VAL A 362 23.38 -23.28 28.85
N ASP A 363 23.91 -22.40 29.70
CA ASP A 363 24.23 -21.02 29.35
C ASP A 363 25.50 -20.98 28.49
N LEU A 364 25.31 -20.66 27.20
CA LEU A 364 26.39 -20.56 26.23
C LEU A 364 27.26 -19.32 26.47
N ASN A 365 26.73 -18.27 27.10
CA ASN A 365 27.50 -17.07 27.42
C ASN A 365 28.52 -17.36 28.52
N SER A 366 28.15 -18.13 29.54
CA SER A 366 29.09 -18.60 30.55
C SER A 366 30.21 -19.45 29.93
N LEU A 367 29.89 -20.32 28.97
CA LEU A 367 30.90 -21.13 28.27
C LEU A 367 31.84 -20.29 27.40
N ALA A 368 31.33 -19.22 26.79
CA ALA A 368 32.11 -18.29 25.98
C ALA A 368 33.23 -17.58 26.76
N THR A 369 33.14 -17.51 28.09
CA THR A 369 34.22 -16.97 28.95
C THR A 369 35.45 -17.88 29.04
N VAL A 370 35.26 -19.18 28.75
CA VAL A 370 36.31 -20.21 28.84
C VAL A 370 36.91 -20.50 27.46
N ALA A 371 36.08 -20.50 26.42
CA ALA A 371 36.50 -20.70 25.03
C ALA A 371 35.62 -19.88 24.08
N PRO A 372 36.17 -19.19 23.07
CA PRO A 372 35.35 -18.48 22.08
C PRO A 372 34.33 -19.40 21.43
N ILE A 373 33.09 -18.92 21.27
CA ILE A 373 32.03 -19.66 20.59
C ILE A 373 31.69 -18.95 19.29
N LYS A 374 31.72 -19.72 18.20
CA LYS A 374 31.27 -19.30 16.87
C LYS A 374 29.92 -19.95 16.57
N ILE A 375 28.93 -19.16 16.18
CA ILE A 375 27.61 -19.63 15.77
C ILE A 375 27.42 -19.31 14.30
N GLU A 376 27.31 -20.36 13.49
CA GLU A 376 27.06 -20.25 12.05
C GLU A 376 25.60 -20.64 11.78
N VAL A 377 24.85 -19.71 11.20
CA VAL A 377 23.46 -19.93 10.80
C VAL A 377 23.41 -19.94 9.30
N SER A 378 22.83 -20.99 8.71
CA SER A 378 22.70 -21.12 7.26
C SER A 378 21.26 -21.36 6.87
N TYR A 379 20.73 -20.52 5.98
CA TYR A 379 19.43 -20.65 5.36
C TYR A 379 19.62 -21.14 3.91
N GLN A 380 19.25 -22.39 3.65
CA GLN A 380 19.29 -22.97 2.31
C GLN A 380 17.96 -22.73 1.60
N GLY A 381 18.00 -22.17 0.39
CA GLY A 381 16.84 -21.80 -0.40
C GLY A 381 16.14 -20.57 0.17
N TYR A 382 16.29 -19.43 -0.51
CA TYR A 382 15.60 -18.19 -0.18
C TYR A 382 14.93 -17.58 -1.42
N VAL A 383 13.88 -16.80 -1.17
CA VAL A 383 13.15 -16.08 -2.22
C VAL A 383 12.51 -14.81 -1.66
N TYR A 384 12.61 -13.73 -2.42
CA TYR A 384 11.90 -12.49 -2.14
C TYR A 384 10.54 -12.51 -2.84
N LEU A 385 9.49 -12.20 -2.07
CA LEU A 385 8.10 -12.20 -2.50
C LEU A 385 7.59 -10.76 -2.60
N PRO A 386 7.51 -10.15 -3.80
CA PRO A 386 6.92 -8.83 -3.95
C PRO A 386 5.41 -8.90 -3.71
N ILE A 387 4.90 -8.02 -2.84
CA ILE A 387 3.47 -7.87 -2.54
C ILE A 387 2.94 -6.73 -3.40
N LYS A 388 1.97 -7.05 -4.25
CA LYS A 388 1.28 -6.08 -5.11
C LYS A 388 -0.12 -5.82 -4.58
N LYS A 389 -0.52 -4.56 -4.60
CA LYS A 389 -1.90 -4.13 -4.35
C LYS A 389 -2.55 -3.83 -5.70
N ASP A 390 -3.84 -4.10 -5.80
CA ASP A 390 -4.56 -3.85 -7.04
C ASP A 390 -4.84 -2.34 -7.19
N SER A 391 -4.06 -1.69 -8.05
CA SER A 391 -4.18 -0.27 -8.34
C SER A 391 -5.56 0.05 -8.90
N LEU A 392 -6.15 1.15 -8.42
CA LEU A 392 -7.38 1.67 -9.01
C LEU A 392 -7.14 1.98 -10.49
N ASN A 393 -7.96 1.41 -11.36
CA ASN A 393 -7.86 1.63 -12.80
C ASN A 393 -8.38 3.03 -13.19
N SER A 394 -8.11 3.44 -14.43
CA SER A 394 -8.44 4.79 -14.92
C SER A 394 -9.94 5.09 -15.03
N ASP A 395 -10.79 4.07 -15.05
CA ASP A 395 -12.25 4.25 -15.07
C ASP A 395 -12.88 4.20 -13.65
N GLY A 396 -12.08 3.92 -12.62
CA GLY A 396 -12.49 3.83 -11.23
C GLY A 396 -13.31 2.57 -10.89
N GLN A 397 -13.56 1.66 -11.83
CA GLN A 397 -14.43 0.51 -11.61
C GLN A 397 -13.75 -0.60 -10.83
N SER A 398 -12.47 -0.88 -11.09
CA SER A 398 -11.74 -1.99 -10.46
C SER A 398 -10.44 -1.54 -9.80
N GLY A 399 -9.99 -2.31 -8.81
CA GLY A 399 -8.86 -1.96 -7.98
C GLY A 399 -9.28 -1.01 -6.86
N TRP A 400 -8.44 -0.87 -5.85
CA TRP A 400 -8.79 -0.15 -4.62
C TRP A 400 -7.65 0.74 -4.11
N TYR A 401 -6.42 0.46 -4.54
CA TYR A 401 -5.25 1.18 -4.07
C TYR A 401 -4.99 2.41 -4.97
N PHE A 402 -5.10 3.59 -4.37
CA PHE A 402 -4.94 4.88 -5.04
C PHE A 402 -4.16 5.84 -4.13
N ASN A 403 -2.84 5.92 -4.33
CA ASN A 403 -1.95 6.60 -3.38
C ASN A 403 -1.81 8.11 -3.62
N ASP A 404 -1.99 8.57 -4.86
CA ASP A 404 -1.85 9.98 -5.25
C ASP A 404 -2.68 10.95 -4.38
N PRO A 405 -3.92 10.64 -3.96
CA PRO A 405 -4.66 11.49 -3.04
C PRO A 405 -3.97 11.73 -1.71
N ILE A 406 -3.33 10.70 -1.13
CA ILE A 406 -2.63 10.84 0.14
C ILE A 406 -1.45 11.78 -0.04
N TRP A 407 -0.59 11.52 -1.02
CA TRP A 407 0.56 12.36 -1.29
C TRP A 407 0.17 13.81 -1.59
N GLN A 408 -0.77 14.03 -2.51
CA GLN A 408 -1.18 15.38 -2.90
C GLN A 408 -1.84 16.12 -1.72
N SER A 409 -2.64 15.43 -0.90
CA SER A 409 -3.28 16.05 0.27
C SER A 409 -2.29 16.52 1.34
N ILE A 410 -1.16 15.82 1.50
CA ILE A 410 -0.06 16.23 2.38
C ILE A 410 0.66 17.46 1.81
N GLN A 411 0.92 17.51 0.49
CA GLN A 411 1.56 18.66 -0.15
C GLN A 411 0.67 19.92 -0.08
N ASN A 412 -0.63 19.74 -0.26
CA ASN A 412 -1.62 20.82 -0.26
C ASN A 412 -2.02 21.26 1.16
N GLN A 413 -1.49 20.64 2.22
CA GLN A 413 -1.90 20.94 3.58
C GLN A 413 -1.61 22.41 3.95
N GLY A 414 -2.68 23.16 4.25
CA GLY A 414 -2.58 24.58 4.59
C GLY A 414 -2.35 25.51 3.40
N GLN A 415 -2.45 25.00 2.16
CA GLN A 415 -2.31 25.77 0.94
C GLN A 415 -3.66 25.87 0.20
N ASP A 416 -3.87 26.97 -0.52
CA ASP A 416 -5.02 27.15 -1.40
C ASP A 416 -4.72 26.61 -2.80
N GLU A 417 -4.68 25.29 -2.92
CA GLU A 417 -4.32 24.57 -4.15
C GLU A 417 -5.46 23.69 -4.65
N THR A 418 -5.69 23.67 -5.97
CA THR A 418 -6.64 22.74 -6.59
C THR A 418 -6.05 21.34 -6.55
N GLY A 419 -6.79 20.37 -6.01
CA GLY A 419 -6.31 19.00 -5.86
C GLY A 419 -6.93 18.28 -4.68
N TYR A 420 -6.39 17.10 -4.35
CA TYR A 420 -6.73 16.41 -3.12
C TYR A 420 -6.25 17.19 -1.90
N GLN A 421 -7.09 17.26 -0.87
CA GLN A 421 -6.87 18.00 0.37
C GLN A 421 -7.40 17.20 1.57
N LEU A 422 -6.72 17.32 2.72
CA LEU A 422 -7.20 16.77 3.98
C LEU A 422 -8.33 17.65 4.53
N ILE A 423 -9.52 17.08 4.72
CA ILE A 423 -10.67 17.75 5.34
C ILE A 423 -10.60 17.69 6.87
N TYR A 424 -9.86 16.72 7.42
CA TYR A 424 -9.48 16.65 8.82
C TYR A 424 -8.17 15.86 8.95
N LYS A 425 -7.44 16.03 10.06
CA LYS A 425 -6.21 15.27 10.31
C LYS A 425 -6.57 13.82 10.69
N PRO A 426 -6.14 12.79 9.93
CA PRO A 426 -6.40 11.41 10.31
C PRO A 426 -5.60 11.04 11.59
N PRO A 427 -5.99 9.99 12.33
CA PRO A 427 -5.33 9.57 13.57
C PRO A 427 -3.98 8.86 13.34
N PHE A 428 -3.32 9.13 12.22
CA PHE A 428 -2.06 8.49 11.82
C PHE A 428 -0.99 9.54 11.56
N ASN A 429 0.24 9.17 11.88
CA ASN A 429 1.42 9.89 11.45
C ASN A 429 1.79 9.41 10.04
N LEU A 430 1.62 10.28 9.05
CA LEU A 430 1.88 9.99 7.64
C LEU A 430 3.35 10.25 7.24
N ASP A 431 4.20 10.69 8.17
CA ASP A 431 5.62 10.93 7.94
C ASP A 431 6.41 9.62 7.68
N CYS A 432 7.72 9.77 7.43
CA CYS A 432 8.65 8.66 7.22
C CYS A 432 8.83 7.78 8.47
N HIS A 433 9.41 6.59 8.29
CA HIS A 433 9.74 5.67 9.39
C HIS A 433 10.53 6.31 10.53
N ASN A 434 11.62 7.00 10.19
CA ASN A 434 12.52 7.66 11.14
C ASN A 434 11.90 8.89 11.83
N GLN A 435 10.75 9.36 11.34
CA GLN A 435 9.96 10.44 11.91
C GLN A 435 8.74 9.92 12.69
N GLY A 436 8.68 8.60 12.94
CA GLY A 436 7.61 7.97 13.69
C GLY A 436 6.33 7.75 12.88
N GLY A 437 6.43 7.70 11.55
CA GLY A 437 5.32 7.34 10.67
C GLY A 437 4.73 5.98 11.04
N ASN A 438 3.39 5.87 11.05
CA ASN A 438 2.68 4.67 11.50
C ASN A 438 1.63 4.14 10.51
N LEU A 439 1.74 4.52 9.23
CA LEU A 439 0.92 4.04 8.13
C LEU A 439 1.79 3.39 7.04
N ALA A 440 2.71 2.50 7.40
CA ALA A 440 3.49 1.78 6.40
C ALA A 440 2.74 0.56 5.89
N GLU A 441 2.89 0.32 4.59
CA GLU A 441 2.37 -0.86 3.89
C GLU A 441 3.49 -1.84 3.59
N LEU A 442 3.21 -3.13 3.70
CA LEU A 442 4.14 -4.16 3.20
C LEU A 442 4.23 -4.10 1.68
N THR A 443 5.47 -4.14 1.17
CA THR A 443 5.81 -4.22 -0.27
C THR A 443 6.44 -5.55 -0.63
N GLY A 444 6.93 -6.31 0.34
CA GLY A 444 7.44 -7.65 0.10
C GLY A 444 7.99 -8.34 1.34
N VAL A 445 8.30 -9.63 1.18
CA VAL A 445 8.81 -10.49 2.25
C VAL A 445 9.94 -11.36 1.70
N LEU A 446 11.10 -11.33 2.34
CA LEU A 446 12.18 -12.29 2.09
C LEU A 446 11.95 -13.51 2.97
N ILE A 447 11.74 -14.67 2.33
CA ILE A 447 11.51 -15.92 3.02
C ILE A 447 12.60 -16.95 2.71
N ALA A 448 12.81 -17.91 3.62
CA ALA A 448 13.73 -19.02 3.44
C ALA A 448 13.25 -20.30 4.13
N ASN A 449 13.90 -21.43 3.84
CA ASN A 449 13.69 -22.63 4.65
C ASN A 449 14.20 -22.44 6.09
N PRO A 450 13.76 -23.31 7.02
CA PRO A 450 14.35 -23.40 8.35
C PRO A 450 15.88 -23.42 8.34
N PRO A 451 16.55 -22.69 9.25
CA PRO A 451 18.00 -22.64 9.26
C PRO A 451 18.62 -23.94 9.79
N LYS A 452 19.83 -24.21 9.33
CA LYS A 452 20.81 -25.06 10.01
C LYS A 452 21.69 -24.18 10.88
N VAL A 453 21.87 -24.55 12.15
CA VAL A 453 22.73 -23.81 13.08
C VAL A 453 23.88 -24.70 13.52
N VAL A 454 25.11 -24.22 13.42
CA VAL A 454 26.31 -24.92 13.90
C VAL A 454 26.97 -24.04 14.96
N ILE A 455 27.08 -24.56 16.17
CA ILE A 455 27.75 -23.91 17.29
C ILE A 455 29.10 -24.60 17.48
N THR A 456 30.18 -23.88 17.23
CA THR A 456 31.56 -24.39 17.32
C THR A 456 32.23 -23.79 18.55
N PHE A 457 32.80 -24.65 19.39
CA PHE A 457 33.57 -24.24 20.57
C PHE A 457 35.05 -24.26 20.20
N GLU A 458 35.67 -23.07 20.07
CA GLU A 458 37.08 -22.91 19.71
C GLU A 458 37.97 -23.10 20.95
N GLY A 459 38.20 -24.34 21.40
CA GLY A 459 38.99 -24.62 22.60
C GLY A 459 38.90 -26.08 23.07
N ALA A 460 39.56 -26.40 24.19
CA ALA A 460 39.70 -27.77 24.67
C ALA A 460 38.36 -28.51 24.81
N ALA A 461 38.33 -29.76 24.32
CA ALA A 461 37.19 -30.69 24.27
C ALA A 461 36.47 -30.96 25.62
N GLU A 462 37.03 -30.47 26.72
CA GLU A 462 36.58 -30.62 28.11
C GLU A 462 35.53 -29.57 28.54
N VAL A 463 35.32 -28.50 27.76
CA VAL A 463 34.41 -27.39 28.11
C VAL A 463 32.92 -27.72 27.85
N LEU A 464 32.62 -28.70 26.99
CA LEU A 464 31.23 -29.11 26.73
C LEU A 464 30.62 -29.78 27.96
N PRO A 465 29.50 -29.28 28.51
CA PRO A 465 28.83 -29.88 29.65
C PRO A 465 28.57 -31.37 29.44
N SER A 466 28.79 -32.17 30.48
CA SER A 466 28.45 -33.61 30.52
C SER A 466 26.97 -33.90 30.21
N LEU A 467 26.12 -32.87 30.32
CA LEU A 467 24.71 -32.84 29.88
C LEU A 467 24.53 -33.27 28.41
N PHE A 468 25.52 -33.00 27.56
CA PHE A 468 25.50 -33.38 26.14
C PHE A 468 26.06 -34.79 25.85
N ALA A 469 26.41 -35.58 26.86
CA ALA A 469 27.11 -36.87 26.71
C ALA A 469 26.38 -37.93 25.87
N GLN A 470 25.08 -37.77 25.59
CA GLN A 470 24.34 -38.69 24.70
C GLN A 470 24.61 -38.44 23.20
N GLY A 471 25.37 -37.40 22.84
CA GLY A 471 25.85 -37.15 21.47
C GLY A 471 24.79 -36.69 20.46
N SER A 472 23.50 -36.90 20.74
CA SER A 472 22.37 -36.39 19.96
C SER A 472 21.07 -36.36 20.76
N GLY A 473 20.13 -35.48 20.39
CA GLY A 473 18.81 -35.40 21.01
C GLY A 473 17.95 -34.30 20.39
N ILE A 474 16.93 -33.85 21.10
CA ILE A 474 16.10 -32.70 20.73
C ILE A 474 16.38 -31.56 21.72
N GLY A 475 16.47 -30.33 21.24
CA GLY A 475 16.62 -29.15 22.10
C GLY A 475 16.33 -27.86 21.37
N LYS A 476 16.39 -26.72 22.06
CA LYS A 476 16.09 -25.39 21.53
C LYS A 476 17.14 -24.40 22.01
N ILE A 477 17.38 -23.39 21.20
CA ILE A 477 18.09 -22.19 21.64
C ILE A 477 17.05 -21.27 22.28
N GLN A 478 17.37 -20.64 23.40
CA GLN A 478 16.56 -19.61 24.04
C GLN A 478 17.40 -18.34 24.22
N PHE A 479 16.74 -17.20 24.06
CA PHE A 479 17.29 -15.88 24.32
C PHE A 479 16.55 -15.32 25.54
N ASP A 480 17.26 -14.73 26.50
CA ASP A 480 16.69 -14.22 27.76
C ASP A 480 15.92 -12.89 27.62
N SER A 481 16.30 -12.05 26.65
CA SER A 481 15.58 -10.84 26.24
C SER A 481 14.76 -11.10 24.97
N GLN A 482 14.13 -10.07 24.39
CA GLN A 482 13.41 -10.16 23.10
C GLN A 482 14.38 -10.42 21.93
N GLY A 483 15.00 -11.60 21.99
CA GLY A 483 15.94 -12.08 21.00
C GLY A 483 15.27 -12.24 19.65
N PRO A 484 16.06 -12.28 18.57
CA PRO A 484 15.58 -12.37 17.20
C PRO A 484 14.45 -13.38 17.03
N SER A 485 13.32 -12.89 16.54
CA SER A 485 12.23 -13.74 16.07
C SER A 485 12.52 -14.39 14.71
N LEU A 486 13.79 -14.53 14.31
CA LEU A 486 14.23 -15.26 13.11
C LEU A 486 14.01 -16.79 13.21
N GLY A 487 13.10 -17.22 14.07
CA GLY A 487 12.77 -18.62 14.27
C GLY A 487 13.85 -19.44 14.98
N ILE A 488 15.07 -18.91 15.17
CA ILE A 488 16.20 -19.60 15.82
C ILE A 488 15.86 -19.95 17.27
N GLY A 489 15.31 -18.99 18.03
CA GLY A 489 14.99 -19.17 19.45
C GLY A 489 13.63 -19.82 19.73
N GLN A 490 12.82 -20.07 18.70
CA GLN A 490 11.39 -20.36 18.83
C GLN A 490 11.03 -21.80 18.43
N ARG A 491 12.02 -22.65 18.11
CA ARG A 491 11.79 -24.03 17.67
C ARG A 491 12.67 -25.03 18.38
N SER A 492 12.19 -26.26 18.39
CA SER A 492 12.99 -27.43 18.69
C SER A 492 13.80 -27.85 17.46
N TYR A 493 15.04 -28.26 17.71
CA TYR A 493 16.02 -28.77 16.77
C TYR A 493 16.41 -30.17 17.19
N ARG A 494 16.75 -31.00 16.21
CA ARG A 494 17.63 -32.14 16.50
C ARG A 494 19.04 -31.62 16.63
N TYR A 495 19.70 -31.97 17.72
CA TYR A 495 21.10 -31.66 17.91
C TYR A 495 21.96 -32.91 17.75
N ARG A 496 23.18 -32.71 17.26
CA ARG A 496 24.23 -33.72 17.21
C ARG A 496 25.56 -33.08 17.54
N ILE A 497 26.39 -33.79 18.30
CA ILE A 497 27.76 -33.40 18.56
C ILE A 497 28.68 -34.13 17.58
N THR A 498 29.57 -33.36 16.98
CA THR A 498 30.61 -33.87 16.09
C THR A 498 31.96 -33.29 16.45
N ASP A 499 32.99 -34.11 16.37
CA ASP A 499 34.37 -33.65 16.44
C ASP A 499 34.80 -33.20 15.04
N ASP A 500 35.38 -32.01 14.94
CA ASP A 500 36.00 -31.53 13.71
C ASP A 500 37.40 -32.16 13.53
N LYS A 501 38.00 -31.96 12.35
CA LYS A 501 39.34 -32.50 12.04
C LYS A 501 40.46 -31.91 12.89
N ASN A 502 40.21 -30.80 13.57
CA ASN A 502 41.15 -30.10 14.44
C ASN A 502 40.95 -30.45 15.92
N GLY A 503 40.04 -31.39 16.23
CA GLY A 503 39.72 -31.79 17.60
C GLY A 503 38.79 -30.81 18.34
N HIS A 504 38.20 -29.83 17.64
CA HIS A 504 37.15 -29.01 18.21
C HIS A 504 35.84 -29.77 18.24
N LYS A 505 35.02 -29.50 19.25
CA LYS A 505 33.67 -30.03 19.31
C LYS A 505 32.68 -29.03 18.72
N SER A 506 31.75 -29.54 17.94
CA SER A 506 30.68 -28.76 17.31
C SER A 506 29.33 -29.33 17.70
N LEU A 507 28.41 -28.45 18.08
CA LEU A 507 27.00 -28.75 18.30
C LEU A 507 26.24 -28.32 17.05
N THR A 508 25.83 -29.28 16.23
CA THR A 508 25.03 -29.04 15.03
C THR A 508 23.56 -29.19 15.36
N LEU A 509 22.78 -28.15 15.11
CA LEU A 509 21.32 -28.10 15.25
C LEU A 509 20.68 -28.09 13.86
N THR A 510 19.85 -29.08 13.60
CA THR A 510 19.13 -29.23 12.33
C THR A 510 17.64 -29.27 12.59
N SER A 511 16.87 -28.45 11.87
CA SER A 511 15.41 -28.50 11.92
C SER A 511 14.91 -29.81 11.30
N ASP A 512 13.85 -30.40 11.86
CA ASP A 512 13.27 -31.68 11.39
C ASP A 512 12.94 -31.70 9.87
N ASN A 513 12.71 -30.53 9.27
CA ASN A 513 12.36 -30.39 7.85
C ASN A 513 13.58 -30.41 6.89
N GLN A 514 14.82 -30.39 7.38
CA GLN A 514 16.05 -30.33 6.58
C GLN A 514 16.82 -31.67 6.54
N ARG A 515 16.13 -32.82 6.57
CA ARG A 515 16.77 -34.14 6.56
C ARG A 515 17.73 -34.28 5.36
N GLU A 516 19.02 -34.49 5.61
CA GLU A 516 19.94 -34.97 4.57
C GLU A 516 19.41 -36.34 4.10
N PRO A 517 19.27 -36.56 2.78
CA PRO A 517 18.87 -37.86 2.28
C PRO A 517 19.90 -38.89 2.71
N ASP A 518 19.47 -39.89 3.48
CA ASP A 518 20.27 -41.09 3.72
C ASP A 518 20.72 -41.60 2.33
N SER A 519 22.03 -41.70 2.13
CA SER A 519 22.61 -42.20 0.90
C SER A 519 21.94 -43.53 0.55
N GLN A 520 21.24 -43.57 -0.59
CA GLN A 520 20.36 -44.64 -1.12
C GLN A 520 18.86 -44.36 -0.96
N THR A 521 18.33 -43.41 -1.74
CA THR A 521 17.19 -43.64 -2.66
C THR A 521 16.86 -42.33 -3.38
N SER A 522 17.29 -42.23 -4.62
CA SER A 522 16.97 -41.13 -5.53
C SER A 522 15.56 -41.29 -6.08
N THR A 523 14.55 -40.79 -5.36
CA THR A 523 13.30 -40.21 -5.88
C THR A 523 12.41 -39.79 -4.70
N LEU A 524 12.74 -38.68 -4.05
CA LEU A 524 11.79 -37.97 -3.19
C LEU A 524 11.55 -36.61 -3.83
N LYS A 525 10.47 -36.51 -4.62
CA LYS A 525 9.79 -35.23 -4.79
C LYS A 525 9.28 -34.86 -3.40
N ALA A 526 9.95 -33.93 -2.74
CA ALA A 526 9.54 -33.46 -1.42
C ALA A 526 8.19 -32.74 -1.55
N SER A 527 7.09 -33.48 -1.34
CA SER A 527 5.79 -32.87 -1.08
C SER A 527 5.80 -32.38 0.36
N VAL A 528 5.87 -31.07 0.56
CA VAL A 528 5.72 -30.45 1.87
C VAL A 528 4.34 -30.85 2.44
N PRO A 529 4.27 -31.46 3.64
CA PRO A 529 2.99 -31.82 4.27
C PRO A 529 2.05 -30.61 4.34
N LEU A 530 0.72 -30.84 4.23
CA LEU A 530 -0.27 -29.75 4.22
C LEU A 530 -0.15 -28.79 5.42
N GLY A 531 0.32 -29.24 6.58
CA GLY A 531 0.58 -28.41 7.76
C GLY A 531 1.93 -27.66 7.79
N LEU A 532 2.77 -27.77 6.74
CA LEU A 532 4.17 -27.33 6.75
C LEU A 532 4.56 -26.36 5.62
N ARG A 533 3.60 -25.80 4.86
CA ARG A 533 3.86 -24.80 3.79
C ARG A 533 4.09 -23.38 4.34
N MET A 534 4.96 -23.30 5.34
CA MET A 534 5.37 -22.09 6.04
C MET A 534 6.89 -21.94 5.88
N ALA A 535 7.35 -20.76 5.49
CA ALA A 535 8.77 -20.43 5.39
C ALA A 535 9.16 -19.45 6.49
N GLU A 536 10.45 -19.39 6.84
CA GLU A 536 10.98 -18.39 7.76
C GLU A 536 10.98 -17.03 7.11
N VAL A 537 10.59 -16.00 7.86
CA VAL A 537 10.70 -14.61 7.44
C VAL A 537 12.04 -14.08 7.90
N LEU A 538 12.89 -13.72 6.94
CA LEU A 538 14.19 -13.11 7.22
C LEU A 538 14.08 -11.59 7.30
N LEU A 539 13.28 -11.01 6.41
CA LEU A 539 13.15 -9.58 6.23
C LEU A 539 11.78 -9.23 5.63
N VAL A 540 11.24 -8.07 5.98
CA VAL A 540 10.13 -7.45 5.26
C VAL A 540 10.58 -6.14 4.63
N THR A 541 9.99 -5.81 3.48
CA THR A 541 10.10 -4.49 2.88
C THR A 541 8.76 -3.78 2.97
N TYR A 542 8.81 -2.45 3.14
CA TYR A 542 7.63 -1.63 3.32
C TYR A 542 7.85 -0.21 2.82
N LYS A 543 6.77 0.50 2.54
CA LYS A 543 6.82 1.91 2.11
C LYS A 543 5.79 2.73 2.86
N TYR A 544 6.02 4.03 2.92
CA TYR A 544 5.02 4.98 3.42
C TYR A 544 4.28 5.63 2.25
N PRO A 545 2.95 5.76 2.32
CA PRO A 545 2.15 6.48 1.33
C PRO A 545 2.71 7.86 0.93
N ALA A 546 3.32 8.58 1.87
CA ALA A 546 3.88 9.91 1.66
C ALA A 546 5.20 9.94 0.84
N GLU A 547 5.85 8.80 0.60
CA GLU A 547 7.15 8.72 -0.10
C GLU A 547 7.06 8.92 -1.61
N GLN A 548 5.88 8.79 -2.21
CA GLN A 548 5.69 8.91 -3.65
C GLN A 548 5.68 10.39 -4.09
N GLY A 549 6.85 11.02 -4.10
CA GLY A 549 7.08 12.30 -4.79
C GLY A 549 8.18 13.14 -4.14
N ASN A 550 9.42 13.04 -4.67
CA ASN A 550 10.64 13.83 -4.37
C ASN A 550 11.06 14.12 -2.92
N ARG A 551 10.23 13.86 -1.90
CA ARG A 551 10.64 13.71 -0.50
C ARG A 551 11.11 12.27 -0.34
N ALA A 552 12.31 11.99 -0.84
CA ALA A 552 12.98 10.75 -0.47
C ALA A 552 13.10 10.75 1.05
N CYS A 553 12.43 9.81 1.71
CA CYS A 553 12.70 9.55 3.12
C CYS A 553 14.17 9.14 3.21
N GLN A 554 15.01 10.04 3.72
CA GLN A 554 16.43 9.76 3.91
C GLN A 554 16.57 8.79 5.09
N ILE A 555 17.30 7.69 4.87
CA ILE A 555 17.56 6.61 5.83
C ILE A 555 18.45 7.09 6.98
#